data_AF-A0A702B451-F1
#
_entry.id   AF-A0A702B451-F1
#
_cell.length_a   1.000
_cell.length_b   1.000
_cell.length_c   1.000
_cell.angle_alpha   90.00
_cell.angle_beta   90.00
_cell.angle_gamma   90.00
#
_symmetry.space_group_name_H-M   'P 1'
#
loop_
_entity.id
_entity.type
_entity.pdbx_description
1 polymer ?
#
loop_
_entity_poly.entity_id
_entity_poly.type
_entity_poly.pdbx_seq_one_letter_code
_entity_poly.pdbx_strand_id
1 'polypeptide(L)'
;MSVMFDPQAAIYPFPPKPTPLNDDEKQFYREKIKRLLSERDAVMVAHYYTDPEIQQLAEETGGCISDSLEMARFGAKHAASTLLVAGVRFMGETAKILSPEKTILMPTLAAECSLDLGCPIDEFSAFCDAHPDRTVVVYANTSAAVKARADWVVTSSIAVELIEHLDSLGEKIIWAPDRHLGNYVQKQTGADVLCWQGACIVHDEFKTQALTRLKKIYPDAAILVHPESPQSIVEMADAVGSTSQLIKAAKTLPHRQLIVATDRGIFYKMQQAVPEKELLEAPTAGEGATCRSCAHCPWMAMNGLKAIAEGLEQGGAAHEIQVDAALREGALLPLNRMLDFATTLRA
;
A
#
# COMPACT_ATOMS: atom_id res chain seq x y z
N MET A 1 7.23 33.70 -3.39
CA MET A 1 8.34 32.83 -2.97
C MET A 1 7.74 31.46 -2.76
N SER A 2 8.08 30.50 -3.62
CA SER A 2 7.57 29.13 -3.55
C SER A 2 7.97 28.52 -2.22
N VAL A 3 7.01 28.17 -1.37
CA VAL A 3 7.24 27.28 -0.23
C VAL A 3 7.47 25.90 -0.84
N MET A 4 8.70 25.66 -1.32
CA MET A 4 9.08 24.33 -1.77
C MET A 4 9.07 23.43 -0.54
N PHE A 5 8.08 22.57 -0.45
CA PHE A 5 8.10 21.40 0.44
C PHE A 5 9.44 20.70 0.24
N ASP A 6 10.25 20.61 1.30
CA ASP A 6 11.50 19.85 1.30
C ASP A 6 11.20 18.42 1.75
N PRO A 7 11.17 17.43 0.83
CA PRO A 7 10.89 16.05 1.19
C PRO A 7 12.01 15.43 2.04
N GLN A 8 13.22 16.02 2.04
CA GLN A 8 14.34 15.57 2.88
C GLN A 8 14.18 16.02 4.34
N ALA A 9 13.34 17.04 4.60
CA ALA A 9 13.02 17.51 5.95
C ALA A 9 11.97 16.64 6.65
N ALA A 10 11.28 15.74 5.93
CA ALA A 10 10.31 14.82 6.52
C ALA A 10 11.02 13.72 7.35
N ILE A 11 11.24 14.02 8.63
CA ILE A 11 11.66 13.03 9.62
C ILE A 11 10.41 12.25 10.03
N TYR A 12 10.20 11.09 9.40
CA TYR A 12 9.16 10.16 9.85
C TYR A 12 9.60 9.51 11.17
N PRO A 13 8.86 9.70 12.29
CA PRO A 13 9.14 8.96 13.52
C PRO A 13 8.77 7.50 13.26
N PHE A 14 9.77 6.62 13.19
CA PHE A 14 9.47 5.19 13.08
C PHE A 14 8.83 4.67 14.36
N PRO A 15 7.77 3.85 14.26
CA PRO A 15 7.21 3.19 15.42
C PRO A 15 8.25 2.26 16.07
N PRO A 16 8.15 2.01 17.38
CA PRO A 16 8.98 1.01 18.04
C PRO A 16 8.74 -0.35 17.41
N LYS A 17 9.80 -1.16 17.28
CA LYS A 17 9.66 -2.53 16.79
C LYS A 17 8.75 -3.33 17.74
N PRO A 18 7.78 -4.09 17.22
CA PRO A 18 6.94 -4.95 18.05
C PRO A 18 7.78 -5.92 18.89
N THR A 19 7.34 -6.18 20.11
CA THR A 19 7.96 -7.19 20.97
C THR A 19 7.73 -8.59 20.36
N PRO A 20 8.77 -9.39 20.14
CA PRO A 20 8.61 -10.76 19.66
C PRO A 20 7.82 -11.60 20.68
N LEU A 21 6.88 -12.39 20.18
CA LEU A 21 6.10 -13.35 20.98
C LEU A 21 6.73 -14.74 20.90
N ASN A 22 6.71 -15.49 22.00
CA ASN A 22 7.02 -16.91 21.99
C ASN A 22 5.84 -17.75 21.43
N ASP A 23 6.05 -19.04 21.23
CA ASP A 23 5.04 -19.90 20.56
C ASP A 23 3.76 -20.07 21.38
N ASP A 24 3.85 -20.12 22.72
CA ASP A 24 2.67 -20.19 23.60
C ASP A 24 1.86 -18.89 23.54
N GLU A 25 2.54 -17.74 23.54
CA GLU A 25 1.90 -16.42 23.41
C GLU A 25 1.22 -16.27 22.04
N LYS A 26 1.89 -16.69 20.96
CA LYS A 26 1.32 -16.69 19.61
C LYS A 26 0.05 -17.53 19.56
N GLN A 27 0.10 -18.77 20.04
CA GLN A 27 -1.05 -19.66 20.05
C GLN A 27 -2.20 -19.07 20.89
N PHE A 28 -1.89 -18.50 22.06
CA PHE A 28 -2.87 -17.81 22.89
C PHE A 28 -3.58 -16.67 22.13
N TYR A 29 -2.83 -15.77 21.50
CA TYR A 29 -3.44 -14.65 20.77
C TYR A 29 -4.20 -15.10 19.53
N ARG A 30 -3.72 -16.11 18.78
CA ARG A 30 -4.46 -16.65 17.63
C ARG A 30 -5.85 -17.14 18.03
N GLU A 31 -5.95 -17.94 19.09
CA GLU A 31 -7.24 -18.43 19.57
C GLU A 31 -8.11 -17.31 20.15
N LYS A 32 -7.51 -16.34 20.86
CA LYS A 32 -8.21 -15.15 21.33
C LYS A 32 -8.81 -14.37 20.16
N ILE A 33 -8.06 -14.15 19.08
CA ILE A 33 -8.53 -13.44 17.89
C ILE A 33 -9.68 -14.18 17.21
N LYS A 34 -9.55 -15.48 16.98
CA LYS A 34 -10.62 -16.32 16.38
C LYS A 34 -11.93 -16.18 17.16
N ARG A 35 -11.86 -16.25 18.49
CA ARG A 35 -13.00 -16.05 19.38
C ARG A 35 -13.58 -14.63 19.26
N LEU A 36 -12.74 -13.61 19.36
CA LEU A 36 -13.19 -12.21 19.30
C LEU A 36 -13.80 -11.83 17.96
N LEU A 37 -13.29 -12.37 16.84
CA LEU A 37 -13.88 -12.16 15.53
C LEU A 37 -15.33 -12.65 15.48
N SER A 38 -15.60 -13.84 16.04
CA SER A 38 -16.96 -14.36 16.15
C SER A 38 -17.83 -13.55 17.12
N GLU A 39 -17.30 -13.17 18.29
CA GLU A 39 -18.05 -12.41 19.30
C GLU A 39 -18.47 -11.02 18.79
N ARG A 40 -17.69 -10.42 17.88
CA ARG A 40 -17.93 -9.09 17.32
C ARG A 40 -18.62 -9.08 15.96
N ASP A 41 -19.03 -10.24 15.44
CA ASP A 41 -19.48 -10.36 14.04
C ASP A 41 -18.51 -9.63 13.09
N ALA A 42 -17.23 -9.99 13.21
CA ALA A 42 -16.13 -9.33 12.53
C ALA A 42 -15.43 -10.25 11.53
N VAL A 43 -15.03 -9.68 10.40
CA VAL A 43 -14.13 -10.33 9.44
C VAL A 43 -12.81 -9.57 9.40
N MET A 44 -11.70 -10.28 9.24
CA MET A 44 -10.37 -9.69 9.15
C MET A 44 -9.90 -9.62 7.69
N VAL A 45 -9.33 -8.50 7.28
CA VAL A 45 -8.60 -8.37 6.02
C VAL A 45 -7.16 -7.97 6.31
N ALA A 46 -6.21 -8.54 5.57
CA ALA A 46 -4.79 -8.28 5.75
C ALA A 46 -4.15 -7.81 4.45
N HIS A 47 -3.33 -6.77 4.52
CA HIS A 47 -2.53 -6.37 3.38
C HIS A 47 -1.41 -7.38 3.14
N TYR A 48 -0.98 -7.56 1.88
CA TYR A 48 0.15 -8.43 1.53
C TYR A 48 1.45 -8.15 2.30
N TYR A 49 1.60 -6.97 2.91
CA TYR A 49 2.83 -6.56 3.61
C TYR A 49 2.77 -6.83 5.12
N THR A 50 1.66 -7.35 5.65
CA THR A 50 1.62 -7.78 7.05
C THR A 50 2.47 -9.03 7.25
N ASP A 51 2.83 -9.32 8.49
CA ASP A 51 3.57 -10.53 8.83
C ASP A 51 2.86 -11.80 8.32
N PRO A 52 3.60 -12.84 7.85
CA PRO A 52 3.03 -14.10 7.40
C PRO A 52 2.02 -14.74 8.37
N GLU A 53 2.24 -14.60 9.67
CA GLU A 53 1.35 -15.13 10.70
C GLU A 53 -0.03 -14.48 10.68
N ILE A 54 -0.08 -13.19 10.35
CA ILE A 54 -1.30 -12.39 10.22
C ILE A 54 -2.01 -12.70 8.92
N GLN A 55 -1.25 -12.82 7.83
CA GLN A 55 -1.77 -13.26 6.54
C GLN A 55 -2.45 -14.63 6.66
N GLN A 56 -1.76 -15.61 7.26
CA GLN A 56 -2.31 -16.93 7.52
C GLN A 56 -3.59 -16.86 8.38
N LEU A 57 -3.59 -16.06 9.44
CA LEU A 57 -4.74 -15.94 10.32
C LEU A 57 -5.95 -15.33 9.59
N ALA A 58 -5.74 -14.40 8.65
CA ALA A 58 -6.81 -13.86 7.82
C ALA A 58 -7.47 -14.97 6.98
N GLU A 59 -6.67 -15.83 6.34
CA GLU A 59 -7.19 -16.96 5.57
C GLU A 59 -7.93 -17.99 6.45
N GLU A 60 -7.35 -18.34 7.61
CA GLU A 60 -7.95 -19.30 8.55
C GLU A 60 -9.30 -18.85 9.11
N THR A 61 -9.54 -17.54 9.17
CA THR A 61 -10.74 -16.94 9.77
C THR A 61 -11.80 -16.55 8.75
N GLY A 62 -11.62 -16.93 7.48
CA GLY A 62 -12.55 -16.60 6.39
C GLY A 62 -12.42 -15.17 5.87
N GLY A 63 -11.32 -14.49 6.23
CA GLY A 63 -10.92 -13.19 5.71
C GLY A 63 -10.22 -13.26 4.36
N CYS A 64 -9.55 -12.16 3.97
CA CYS A 64 -8.78 -12.10 2.73
C CYS A 64 -7.39 -11.46 2.91
N ILE A 65 -6.44 -11.90 2.09
CA ILE A 65 -5.15 -11.23 1.90
C ILE A 65 -5.17 -10.56 0.53
N SER A 66 -5.05 -9.24 0.48
CA SER A 66 -5.10 -8.53 -0.79
C SER A 66 -4.43 -7.14 -0.76
N ASP A 67 -4.50 -6.42 -1.88
CA ASP A 67 -4.14 -5.01 -1.95
C ASP A 67 -5.22 -4.13 -1.31
N SER A 68 -4.91 -2.86 -1.07
CA SER A 68 -5.79 -1.90 -0.37
C SER A 68 -7.20 -1.83 -0.93
N LEU A 69 -7.34 -1.89 -2.26
CA LEU A 69 -8.63 -1.73 -2.92
C LEU A 69 -9.48 -2.99 -2.81
N GLU A 70 -8.88 -4.15 -3.04
CA GLU A 70 -9.59 -5.42 -2.91
C GLU A 70 -9.98 -5.71 -1.45
N MET A 71 -9.16 -5.31 -0.47
CA MET A 71 -9.55 -5.39 0.95
C MET A 71 -10.81 -4.59 1.25
N ALA A 72 -10.89 -3.35 0.74
CA ALA A 72 -12.06 -2.50 0.96
C ALA A 72 -13.30 -3.01 0.22
N ARG A 73 -13.13 -3.52 -1.02
CA ARG A 73 -14.20 -4.16 -1.80
C ARG A 73 -14.73 -5.42 -1.13
N PHE A 74 -13.84 -6.28 -0.62
CA PHE A 74 -14.20 -7.46 0.15
C PHE A 74 -14.99 -7.08 1.39
N GLY A 75 -14.47 -6.12 2.18
CA GLY A 75 -15.13 -5.63 3.39
C GLY A 75 -16.55 -5.10 3.13
N ALA A 76 -16.73 -4.30 2.08
CA ALA A 76 -18.04 -3.75 1.70
C ALA A 76 -19.06 -4.83 1.32
N LYS A 77 -18.62 -5.91 0.67
CA LYS A 77 -19.49 -7.02 0.24
C LYS A 77 -19.72 -8.07 1.32
N HIS A 78 -18.87 -8.12 2.34
CA HIS A 78 -18.96 -9.13 3.38
C HIS A 78 -20.15 -8.85 4.32
N ALA A 79 -20.79 -9.91 4.80
CA ALA A 79 -22.00 -9.81 5.62
C ALA A 79 -21.74 -9.26 7.04
N ALA A 80 -20.56 -9.53 7.59
CA ALA A 80 -20.11 -9.08 8.90
C ALA A 80 -20.32 -7.57 9.11
N SER A 81 -20.88 -7.18 10.25
CA SER A 81 -21.08 -5.78 10.65
C SER A 81 -19.78 -5.06 11.03
N THR A 82 -18.74 -5.83 11.38
CA THR A 82 -17.41 -5.30 11.72
C THR A 82 -16.36 -5.77 10.71
N LEU A 83 -15.47 -4.86 10.31
CA LEU A 83 -14.28 -5.17 9.51
C LEU A 83 -13.03 -4.79 10.30
N LEU A 84 -12.16 -5.74 10.57
CA LEU A 84 -10.82 -5.49 11.09
C LEU A 84 -9.84 -5.39 9.92
N VAL A 85 -9.24 -4.22 9.73
CA VAL A 85 -8.23 -3.95 8.70
C VAL A 85 -6.84 -4.06 9.32
N ALA A 86 -6.14 -5.18 9.05
CA ALA A 86 -4.72 -5.34 9.34
C ALA A 86 -3.89 -4.69 8.21
N GLY A 87 -3.56 -3.42 8.40
CA GLY A 87 -2.91 -2.56 7.41
C GLY A 87 -2.52 -1.22 8.00
N VAL A 88 -2.58 -0.16 7.19
CA VAL A 88 -2.27 1.22 7.61
C VAL A 88 -3.49 2.12 7.48
N ARG A 89 -3.45 3.30 8.12
CA ARG A 89 -4.63 4.12 8.44
C ARG A 89 -5.47 4.48 7.24
N PHE A 90 -4.85 4.95 6.16
CA PHE A 90 -5.59 5.30 4.93
C PHE A 90 -6.38 4.10 4.35
N MET A 91 -5.96 2.86 4.60
CA MET A 91 -6.68 1.65 4.17
C MET A 91 -7.95 1.47 4.99
N GLY A 92 -7.86 1.69 6.31
CA GLY A 92 -9.02 1.73 7.21
C GLY A 92 -9.97 2.87 6.83
N GLU A 93 -9.46 4.07 6.54
CA GLU A 93 -10.25 5.21 6.04
C GLU A 93 -10.97 4.86 4.73
N THR A 94 -10.28 4.23 3.79
CA THR A 94 -10.88 3.79 2.52
C THR A 94 -12.00 2.77 2.75
N ALA A 95 -11.81 1.82 3.67
CA ALA A 95 -12.86 0.87 4.05
C ALA A 95 -14.08 1.58 4.69
N LYS A 96 -13.85 2.57 5.57
CA LYS A 96 -14.94 3.35 6.18
C LYS A 96 -15.67 4.24 5.18
N ILE A 97 -14.97 4.77 4.17
CA ILE A 97 -15.60 5.56 3.10
C ILE A 97 -16.57 4.69 2.29
N LEU A 98 -16.15 3.47 1.94
CA LEU A 98 -16.93 2.52 1.15
C LEU A 98 -17.98 1.74 1.94
N SER A 99 -17.83 1.63 3.27
CA SER A 99 -18.75 0.91 4.16
C SER A 99 -19.11 1.77 5.38
N PRO A 100 -19.81 2.91 5.21
CA PRO A 100 -20.09 3.86 6.28
C PRO A 100 -20.87 3.24 7.45
N GLU A 101 -21.70 2.23 7.17
CA GLU A 101 -22.55 1.52 8.11
C GLU A 101 -21.79 0.51 8.99
N LYS A 102 -20.60 0.07 8.55
CA LYS A 102 -19.80 -0.92 9.28
C LYS A 102 -18.91 -0.27 10.34
N THR A 103 -18.64 -1.03 11.39
CA THR A 103 -17.57 -0.72 12.34
C THR A 103 -16.24 -1.11 11.69
N ILE A 104 -15.35 -0.14 11.48
CA ILE A 104 -14.03 -0.39 10.88
C ILE A 104 -12.98 -0.28 11.97
N LEU A 105 -12.39 -1.42 12.35
CA LEU A 105 -11.35 -1.49 13.36
C LEU A 105 -9.98 -1.65 12.72
N MET A 106 -8.97 -1.14 13.38
CA MET A 106 -7.56 -1.40 13.10
C MET A 106 -6.85 -1.85 14.38
N PRO A 107 -5.79 -2.68 14.28
CA PRO A 107 -4.95 -3.02 15.43
C PRO A 107 -4.44 -1.78 16.18
N THR A 108 -4.12 -0.72 15.43
CA THR A 108 -3.78 0.59 16.00
C THR A 108 -3.96 1.67 14.93
N LEU A 109 -4.52 2.82 15.31
CA LEU A 109 -4.65 3.97 14.41
C LEU A 109 -3.31 4.69 14.14
N ALA A 110 -2.24 4.33 14.86
CA ALA A 110 -0.90 4.86 14.65
C ALA A 110 -0.12 4.14 13.53
N ALA A 111 -0.69 3.10 12.92
CA ALA A 111 -0.12 2.44 11.74
C ALA A 111 -0.32 3.34 10.51
N GLU A 112 0.58 4.29 10.30
CA GLU A 112 0.50 5.29 9.23
C GLU A 112 1.26 4.85 7.96
N CYS A 113 1.37 5.73 6.96
CA CYS A 113 2.16 5.50 5.75
C CYS A 113 3.01 6.73 5.43
N SER A 114 4.28 6.55 5.04
CA SER A 114 5.15 7.69 4.70
C SER A 114 4.64 8.51 3.51
N LEU A 115 3.92 7.87 2.58
CA LEU A 115 3.29 8.55 1.45
C LEU A 115 2.15 9.46 1.87
N ASP A 116 1.35 9.00 2.83
CA ASP A 116 0.25 9.78 3.39
C ASP A 116 0.78 10.93 4.27
N LEU A 117 1.66 10.61 5.22
CA LEU A 117 2.32 11.60 6.08
C LEU A 117 3.12 12.64 5.27
N GLY A 118 3.68 12.22 4.13
CA GLY A 118 4.43 13.08 3.22
C GLY A 118 3.57 13.93 2.30
N CYS A 119 2.23 13.87 2.42
CA CYS A 119 1.28 14.65 1.64
C CYS A 119 0.18 15.25 2.54
N PRO A 120 0.53 16.21 3.42
CA PRO A 120 -0.46 16.80 4.29
C PRO A 120 -1.43 17.70 3.49
N ILE A 121 -2.69 17.73 3.93
CA ILE A 121 -3.80 18.29 3.15
C ILE A 121 -3.65 19.79 2.87
N ASP A 122 -3.13 20.57 3.81
CA ASP A 122 -3.04 22.03 3.65
C ASP A 122 -2.01 22.40 2.57
N GLU A 123 -0.82 21.80 2.62
CA GLU A 123 0.23 21.97 1.63
C GLU A 123 -0.17 21.40 0.27
N PHE A 124 -0.82 20.22 0.26
CA PHE A 124 -1.30 19.63 -0.99
C PHE A 124 -2.40 20.48 -1.65
N SER A 125 -3.31 21.06 -0.85
CA SER A 125 -4.35 21.97 -1.36
C SER A 125 -3.71 23.22 -1.97
N ALA A 126 -2.75 23.84 -1.28
CA ALA A 126 -2.02 24.99 -1.81
C ALA A 126 -1.26 24.66 -3.11
N PHE A 127 -0.70 23.45 -3.22
CA PHE A 127 -0.06 22.97 -4.44
C PHE A 127 -1.03 22.81 -5.60
N CYS A 128 -2.23 22.27 -5.35
CA CYS A 128 -3.28 22.15 -6.35
C CYS A 128 -3.82 23.53 -6.76
N ASP A 129 -4.05 24.44 -5.82
CA ASP A 129 -4.58 25.78 -6.08
C ASP A 129 -3.62 26.67 -6.88
N ALA A 130 -2.31 26.39 -6.79
CA ALA A 130 -1.30 27.03 -7.62
C ALA A 130 -1.32 26.56 -9.09
N HIS A 131 -2.01 25.46 -9.40
CA HIS A 131 -2.09 24.85 -10.73
C HIS A 131 -3.55 24.45 -11.08
N PRO A 132 -4.48 25.42 -11.13
CA PRO A 132 -5.91 25.14 -11.29
C PRO A 132 -6.28 24.62 -12.69
N ASP A 133 -5.36 24.62 -13.65
CA ASP A 133 -5.55 24.10 -15.01
C ASP A 133 -5.29 22.59 -15.14
N ARG A 134 -5.09 21.88 -14.03
CA ARG A 134 -4.70 20.47 -14.01
C ARG A 134 -5.73 19.61 -13.27
N THR A 135 -6.03 18.44 -13.83
CA THR A 135 -6.80 17.38 -13.17
C THR A 135 -5.96 16.74 -12.07
N VAL A 136 -6.53 16.65 -10.86
CA VAL A 136 -5.83 16.14 -9.68
C VAL A 136 -6.03 14.62 -9.54
N VAL A 137 -4.96 13.85 -9.73
CA VAL A 137 -4.94 12.39 -9.55
C VAL A 137 -4.09 12.06 -8.33
N VAL A 138 -4.70 11.41 -7.33
CA VAL A 138 -4.01 10.95 -6.13
C VAL A 138 -3.99 9.44 -6.02
N TYR A 139 -2.84 8.90 -5.66
CA TYR A 139 -2.70 7.50 -5.31
C TYR A 139 -3.51 7.18 -4.05
N ALA A 140 -4.04 5.97 -3.96
CA ALA A 140 -4.85 5.50 -2.83
C ALA A 140 -4.13 5.61 -1.47
N ASN A 141 -2.80 5.64 -1.47
CA ASN A 141 -1.93 5.78 -0.30
C ASN A 141 -1.86 7.23 0.20
N THR A 142 -3.02 7.81 0.48
CA THR A 142 -3.24 9.20 0.93
C THR A 142 -4.42 9.25 1.89
N SER A 143 -4.52 10.26 2.75
CA SER A 143 -5.62 10.41 3.70
C SER A 143 -6.97 10.64 3.02
N ALA A 144 -8.07 10.39 3.75
CA ALA A 144 -9.41 10.76 3.30
C ALA A 144 -9.53 12.24 2.88
N ALA A 145 -8.81 13.14 3.55
CA ALA A 145 -8.80 14.57 3.22
C ALA A 145 -8.16 14.86 1.86
N VAL A 146 -7.01 14.24 1.57
CA VAL A 146 -6.35 14.35 0.27
C VAL A 146 -7.20 13.73 -0.84
N LYS A 147 -7.84 12.58 -0.57
CA LYS A 147 -8.81 11.98 -1.50
C LYS A 147 -9.95 12.95 -1.81
N ALA A 148 -10.53 13.60 -0.81
CA ALA A 148 -11.64 14.54 -1.01
C ALA A 148 -11.25 15.80 -1.81
N ARG A 149 -9.96 16.16 -1.84
CA ARG A 149 -9.44 17.28 -2.66
C ARG A 149 -9.18 16.90 -4.12
N ALA A 150 -9.14 15.61 -4.43
CA ALA A 150 -8.74 15.10 -5.74
C ALA A 150 -9.92 14.88 -6.70
N ASP A 151 -9.63 14.90 -8.00
CA ASP A 151 -10.59 14.53 -9.05
C ASP A 151 -10.64 13.01 -9.25
N TRP A 152 -9.51 12.33 -9.05
CA TRP A 152 -9.37 10.89 -9.21
C TRP A 152 -8.55 10.30 -8.08
N VAL A 153 -8.97 9.13 -7.59
CA VAL A 153 -8.09 8.23 -6.86
C VAL A 153 -7.58 7.17 -7.82
N VAL A 154 -6.38 6.64 -7.60
CA VAL A 154 -5.83 5.55 -8.40
C VAL A 154 -5.09 4.53 -7.54
N THR A 155 -4.89 3.32 -8.05
CA THR A 155 -3.95 2.33 -7.49
C THR A 155 -2.82 2.07 -8.48
N SER A 156 -1.68 1.55 -8.02
CA SER A 156 -0.54 1.21 -8.87
C SER A 156 -0.89 0.20 -9.97
N SER A 157 -1.98 -0.56 -9.81
CA SER A 157 -2.47 -1.54 -10.77
C SER A 157 -3.19 -0.98 -11.99
N ILE A 158 -3.66 0.27 -11.95
CA ILE A 158 -4.39 0.93 -13.05
C ILE A 158 -3.84 2.34 -13.36
N ALA A 159 -2.70 2.70 -12.76
CA ALA A 159 -2.17 4.06 -12.81
C ALA A 159 -1.78 4.48 -14.22
N VAL A 160 -1.17 3.57 -14.99
CA VAL A 160 -0.76 3.85 -16.36
C VAL A 160 -2.00 4.01 -17.23
N GLU A 161 -2.93 3.06 -17.19
CA GLU A 161 -4.14 3.04 -18.00
C GLU A 161 -5.05 4.24 -17.74
N LEU A 162 -5.19 4.67 -16.48
CA LEU A 162 -5.97 5.86 -16.13
C LEU A 162 -5.34 7.12 -16.72
N ILE A 163 -4.01 7.21 -16.66
CA ILE A 163 -3.29 8.41 -17.09
C ILE A 163 -3.24 8.50 -18.61
N GLU A 164 -3.07 7.37 -19.32
CA GLU A 164 -3.27 7.30 -20.77
C GLU A 164 -4.67 7.75 -21.17
N HIS A 165 -5.70 7.33 -20.42
CA HIS A 165 -7.07 7.75 -20.68
C HIS A 165 -7.23 9.27 -20.51
N LEU A 166 -6.79 9.84 -19.39
CA LEU A 166 -6.89 11.28 -19.14
C LEU A 166 -6.08 12.11 -20.15
N ASP A 167 -4.87 11.67 -20.49
CA ASP A 167 -4.04 12.31 -21.51
C ASP A 167 -4.72 12.28 -22.89
N SER A 168 -5.40 11.18 -23.24
CA SER A 168 -6.18 11.10 -24.48
C SER A 168 -7.35 12.09 -24.55
N LEU A 169 -7.80 12.60 -23.40
CA LEU A 169 -8.81 13.66 -23.29
C LEU A 169 -8.18 15.08 -23.31
N GLY A 170 -6.85 15.18 -23.36
CA GLY A 170 -6.10 16.44 -23.34
C GLY A 170 -5.90 17.01 -21.93
N GLU A 171 -6.11 16.20 -20.89
CA GLU A 171 -5.95 16.63 -19.50
C GLU A 171 -4.46 16.76 -19.13
N LYS A 172 -4.11 17.85 -18.45
CA LYS A 172 -2.84 17.95 -17.72
C LYS A 172 -3.04 17.46 -16.30
N ILE A 173 -2.04 16.81 -15.74
CA ILE A 173 -2.22 16.08 -14.49
C ILE A 173 -1.39 16.68 -13.37
N ILE A 174 -1.98 16.79 -12.18
CA ILE A 174 -1.26 16.78 -10.90
C ILE A 174 -1.27 15.35 -10.38
N TRP A 175 -0.09 14.86 -9.99
CA TRP A 175 0.09 13.53 -9.43
C TRP A 175 0.59 13.59 -7.99
N ALA A 176 -0.02 12.85 -7.08
CA ALA A 176 0.46 12.72 -5.70
C ALA A 176 0.18 11.33 -5.11
N PRO A 177 0.88 10.93 -4.02
CA PRO A 177 1.99 11.65 -3.40
C PRO A 177 3.36 11.07 -3.81
N ASP A 178 3.39 9.91 -4.48
CA ASP A 178 4.63 9.20 -4.76
C ASP A 178 5.28 9.67 -6.07
N ARG A 179 6.45 10.30 -5.96
CA ARG A 179 7.19 10.83 -7.11
C ARG A 179 7.70 9.73 -8.04
N HIS A 180 8.01 8.53 -7.53
CA HIS A 180 8.58 7.46 -8.33
C HIS A 180 7.53 6.84 -9.25
N LEU A 181 6.35 6.54 -8.71
CA LEU A 181 5.20 6.10 -9.47
C LEU A 181 4.74 7.19 -10.44
N GLY A 182 4.77 8.47 -10.04
CA GLY A 182 4.48 9.59 -10.92
C GLY A 182 5.43 9.68 -12.11
N ASN A 183 6.74 9.56 -11.86
CA ASN A 183 7.76 9.52 -12.92
C ASN A 183 7.63 8.28 -13.81
N TYR A 184 7.31 7.13 -13.22
CA TYR A 184 7.07 5.89 -13.96
C TYR A 184 5.90 6.06 -14.93
N VAL A 185 4.76 6.54 -14.43
CA VAL A 185 3.57 6.85 -15.24
C VAL A 185 3.88 7.84 -16.34
N GLN A 186 4.57 8.95 -16.02
CA GLN A 186 4.97 9.94 -17.03
C GLN A 186 5.83 9.32 -18.14
N LYS A 187 6.76 8.42 -17.79
CA LYS A 187 7.62 7.74 -18.76
C LYS A 187 6.87 6.71 -19.61
N GLN A 188 5.88 6.01 -19.05
CA GLN A 188 5.08 5.04 -19.80
C GLN A 188 4.12 5.73 -20.79
N THR A 189 3.52 6.84 -20.37
CA THR A 189 2.40 7.48 -21.10
C THR A 189 2.83 8.66 -21.96
N GLY A 190 3.89 9.37 -21.58
CA GLY A 190 4.28 10.64 -22.20
C GLY A 190 3.45 11.85 -21.75
N ALA A 191 2.51 11.67 -20.80
CA ALA A 191 1.57 12.70 -20.36
C ALA A 191 2.25 13.88 -19.61
N ASP A 192 1.61 15.05 -19.62
CA ASP A 192 2.03 16.22 -18.81
C ASP A 192 1.65 16.02 -17.34
N VAL A 193 2.56 15.40 -16.58
CA VAL A 193 2.39 15.10 -15.16
C VAL A 193 3.25 16.03 -14.29
N LEU A 194 2.60 16.76 -13.38
CA LEU A 194 3.23 17.54 -12.33
C LEU A 194 3.18 16.77 -11.00
N CYS A 195 4.34 16.26 -10.55
CA CYS A 195 4.43 15.38 -9.38
C CYS A 195 4.65 16.13 -8.06
N TRP A 196 3.84 15.79 -7.05
CA TRP A 196 4.19 15.92 -5.64
C TRP A 196 5.44 15.08 -5.31
N GLN A 197 6.25 15.52 -4.36
CA GLN A 197 7.62 15.02 -4.16
C GLN A 197 7.78 14.02 -3.00
N GLY A 198 6.68 13.42 -2.53
CA GLY A 198 6.68 12.34 -1.54
C GLY A 198 7.28 11.04 -2.10
N ALA A 199 7.63 10.12 -1.21
CA ALA A 199 8.16 8.80 -1.58
C ALA A 199 7.90 7.75 -0.49
N CYS A 200 7.79 6.49 -0.91
CA CYS A 200 7.75 5.36 0.01
C CYS A 200 9.14 5.09 0.61
N ILE A 201 9.26 5.12 1.93
CA ILE A 201 10.54 4.85 2.62
C ILE A 201 11.05 3.42 2.43
N VAL A 202 10.19 2.50 1.98
CA VAL A 202 10.56 1.10 1.76
C VAL A 202 11.17 0.97 0.37
N HIS A 203 10.48 1.47 -0.65
CA HIS A 203 10.91 1.33 -2.04
C HIS A 203 12.04 2.29 -2.44
N ASP A 204 12.12 3.48 -1.83
CA ASP A 204 13.22 4.45 -2.05
C ASP A 204 14.59 3.94 -1.57
N GLU A 205 14.62 2.87 -0.76
CA GLU A 205 15.85 2.30 -0.22
C GLU A 205 16.61 1.41 -1.19
N PHE A 206 15.95 0.81 -2.19
CA PHE A 206 16.62 -0.12 -3.10
C PHE A 206 17.80 0.54 -3.83
N LYS A 207 18.96 -0.14 -3.83
CA LYS A 207 20.21 0.39 -4.41
C LYS A 207 20.63 -0.38 -5.66
N THR A 208 20.75 0.33 -6.78
CA THR A 208 21.10 -0.25 -8.08
C THR A 208 22.42 -1.04 -8.04
N GLN A 209 23.43 -0.56 -7.32
CA GLN A 209 24.70 -1.28 -7.19
C GLN A 209 24.56 -2.60 -6.44
N ALA A 210 23.76 -2.63 -5.36
CA ALA A 210 23.55 -3.86 -4.59
C ALA A 210 22.72 -4.86 -5.40
N LEU A 211 21.67 -4.40 -6.08
CA LEU A 211 20.85 -5.23 -6.97
C LEU A 211 21.68 -5.79 -8.14
N THR A 212 22.59 -4.99 -8.70
CA THR A 212 23.51 -5.43 -9.75
C THR A 212 24.45 -6.53 -9.25
N ARG A 213 24.95 -6.43 -8.01
CA ARG A 213 25.76 -7.50 -7.39
C ARG A 213 24.94 -8.77 -7.21
N LEU A 214 23.71 -8.67 -6.71
CA LEU A 214 22.84 -9.83 -6.54
C LEU A 214 22.52 -10.51 -7.88
N LYS A 215 22.23 -9.74 -8.93
CA LYS A 215 21.99 -10.25 -10.29
C LYS A 215 23.24 -10.93 -10.90
N LYS A 216 24.46 -10.56 -10.48
CA LYS A 216 25.68 -11.29 -10.88
C LYS A 216 25.82 -12.65 -10.19
N ILE A 217 25.31 -12.78 -8.96
CA ILE A 217 25.29 -14.04 -8.21
C ILE A 217 24.20 -14.96 -8.78
N TYR A 218 23.06 -14.38 -9.16
CA TYR A 218 21.90 -15.08 -9.73
C TYR A 218 21.61 -14.58 -11.16
N PRO A 219 22.45 -14.93 -12.15
CA PRO A 219 22.35 -14.38 -13.51
C PRO A 219 21.03 -14.69 -14.20
N ASP A 220 20.44 -15.86 -13.93
CA ASP A 220 19.20 -16.33 -14.53
C ASP A 220 17.94 -15.91 -13.76
N ALA A 221 18.07 -15.18 -12.64
CA ALA A 221 16.91 -14.77 -11.84
C ALA A 221 16.18 -13.59 -12.44
N ALA A 222 14.85 -13.65 -12.60
CA ALA A 222 14.09 -12.47 -13.04
C ALA A 222 14.01 -11.42 -11.94
N ILE A 223 13.97 -10.14 -12.28
CA ILE A 223 13.82 -9.03 -11.34
C ILE A 223 12.39 -8.47 -11.42
N LEU A 224 11.66 -8.54 -10.33
CA LEU A 224 10.29 -8.04 -10.18
C LEU A 224 10.32 -6.78 -9.30
N VAL A 225 9.85 -5.65 -9.81
CA VAL A 225 10.01 -4.34 -9.15
C VAL A 225 8.68 -3.64 -8.96
N HIS A 226 8.42 -3.10 -7.77
CA HIS A 226 7.29 -2.20 -7.56
C HIS A 226 7.58 -0.80 -8.11
N PRO A 227 6.65 -0.13 -8.82
CA PRO A 227 6.90 1.17 -9.47
C PRO A 227 7.11 2.35 -8.52
N GLU A 228 6.93 2.16 -7.21
CA GLU A 228 7.35 3.12 -6.17
C GLU A 228 8.88 3.13 -5.96
N SER A 229 9.63 2.28 -6.68
CA SER A 229 11.10 2.22 -6.58
C SER A 229 11.76 3.28 -7.47
N PRO A 230 12.99 3.71 -7.15
CA PRO A 230 13.76 4.61 -8.00
C PRO A 230 13.87 4.10 -9.43
N GLN A 231 13.88 5.02 -10.40
CA GLN A 231 13.93 4.70 -11.83
C GLN A 231 15.08 3.76 -12.22
N SER A 232 16.24 3.89 -11.55
CA SER A 232 17.41 3.04 -11.77
C SER A 232 17.25 1.60 -11.26
N ILE A 233 16.24 1.31 -10.45
CA ILE A 233 15.83 -0.04 -10.04
C ILE A 233 14.79 -0.57 -11.03
N VAL A 234 13.81 0.27 -11.39
CA VAL A 234 12.77 -0.06 -12.38
C VAL A 234 13.38 -0.46 -13.73
N GLU A 235 14.46 0.19 -14.16
CA GLU A 235 15.17 -0.13 -15.41
C GLU A 235 15.86 -1.50 -15.42
N MET A 236 16.06 -2.12 -14.26
CA MET A 236 16.62 -3.47 -14.15
C MET A 236 15.54 -4.55 -14.18
N ALA A 237 14.26 -4.18 -14.17
CA ALA A 237 13.16 -5.12 -13.98
C ALA A 237 12.83 -5.92 -15.24
N ASP A 238 12.57 -7.22 -15.05
CA ASP A 238 11.90 -8.08 -16.02
C ASP A 238 10.36 -7.91 -15.96
N ALA A 239 9.83 -7.48 -14.81
CA ALA A 239 8.44 -7.09 -14.65
C ALA A 239 8.28 -5.96 -13.62
N VAL A 240 7.43 -4.99 -13.95
CA VAL A 240 7.09 -3.86 -13.08
C VAL A 240 5.59 -3.88 -12.79
N GLY A 241 5.19 -3.68 -11.55
CA GLY A 241 3.76 -3.57 -11.23
C GLY A 241 3.43 -3.52 -9.74
N SER A 242 2.14 -3.35 -9.46
CA SER A 242 1.54 -3.51 -8.13
C SER A 242 1.81 -4.90 -7.53
N THR A 243 1.64 -5.05 -6.23
CA THR A 243 1.82 -6.33 -5.51
C THR A 243 1.10 -7.51 -6.18
N SER A 244 -0.17 -7.34 -6.56
CA SER A 244 -0.96 -8.39 -7.23
C SER A 244 -0.45 -8.68 -8.65
N GLN A 245 -0.01 -7.65 -9.39
CA GLN A 245 0.65 -7.82 -10.70
C GLN A 245 2.00 -8.52 -10.58
N LEU A 246 2.80 -8.27 -9.53
CA LEU A 246 4.06 -8.98 -9.30
C LEU A 246 3.82 -10.46 -8.97
N ILE A 247 2.82 -10.79 -8.16
CA ILE A 247 2.43 -12.19 -7.90
C ILE A 247 1.99 -12.86 -9.22
N LYS A 248 1.24 -12.16 -10.07
CA LYS A 248 0.87 -12.67 -11.40
C LYS A 248 2.10 -12.88 -12.29
N ALA A 249 3.02 -11.92 -12.33
CA ALA A 249 4.26 -11.99 -13.10
C ALA A 249 5.14 -13.17 -12.63
N ALA A 250 5.22 -13.40 -11.32
CA ALA A 250 5.96 -14.54 -10.76
C ALA A 250 5.46 -15.87 -11.32
N LYS A 251 4.14 -16.04 -11.52
CA LYS A 251 3.54 -17.24 -12.12
C LYS A 251 3.82 -17.38 -13.62
N THR A 252 3.86 -16.27 -14.35
CA THR A 252 3.96 -16.30 -15.82
C THR A 252 5.40 -16.32 -16.33
N LEU A 253 6.34 -15.74 -15.59
CA LEU A 253 7.74 -15.72 -15.98
C LEU A 253 8.32 -17.15 -15.97
N PRO A 254 9.16 -17.53 -16.94
CA PRO A 254 9.71 -18.90 -17.01
C PRO A 254 10.83 -19.17 -16.01
N HIS A 255 11.35 -18.12 -15.35
CA HIS A 255 12.52 -18.18 -14.48
C HIS A 255 12.23 -18.95 -13.18
N ARG A 256 13.20 -19.77 -12.74
CA ARG A 256 13.14 -20.54 -11.49
C ARG A 256 13.45 -19.70 -10.25
N GLN A 257 14.25 -18.66 -10.43
CA GLN A 257 14.67 -17.73 -9.37
C GLN A 257 14.09 -16.36 -9.67
N LEU A 258 13.57 -15.68 -8.65
CA LEU A 258 12.95 -14.36 -8.78
C LEU A 258 13.51 -13.43 -7.69
N ILE A 259 14.15 -12.33 -8.08
CA ILE A 259 14.54 -11.25 -7.19
C ILE A 259 13.37 -10.27 -7.10
N VAL A 260 12.86 -10.03 -5.89
CA VAL A 260 11.65 -9.22 -5.67
C VAL A 260 12.02 -7.93 -4.93
N ALA A 261 11.87 -6.80 -5.59
CA ALA A 261 12.10 -5.45 -5.07
C ALA A 261 10.79 -4.77 -4.67
N THR A 262 10.28 -5.20 -3.52
CA THR A 262 9.15 -4.59 -2.82
C THR A 262 9.22 -4.95 -1.33
N ASP A 263 8.19 -4.64 -0.55
CA ASP A 263 8.13 -5.06 0.86
C ASP A 263 8.14 -6.59 1.00
N ARG A 264 8.93 -7.09 1.95
CA ARG A 264 9.15 -8.50 2.24
C ARG A 264 7.87 -9.29 2.52
N GLY A 265 6.82 -8.67 3.08
CA GLY A 265 5.59 -9.39 3.43
C GLY A 265 4.95 -10.11 2.24
N ILE A 266 5.17 -9.62 1.01
CA ILE A 266 4.64 -10.25 -0.22
C ILE A 266 5.07 -11.71 -0.36
N PHE A 267 6.22 -12.10 0.21
CA PHE A 267 6.82 -13.42 0.02
C PHE A 267 5.91 -14.54 0.49
N TYR A 268 5.09 -14.33 1.53
CA TYR A 268 4.14 -15.34 1.99
C TYR A 268 3.18 -15.74 0.86
N LYS A 269 2.45 -14.77 0.31
CA LYS A 269 1.47 -15.05 -0.76
C LYS A 269 2.15 -15.42 -2.07
N MET A 270 3.28 -14.80 -2.39
CA MET A 270 4.02 -15.12 -3.61
C MET A 270 4.55 -16.54 -3.58
N GLN A 271 5.11 -17.01 -2.46
CA GLN A 271 5.63 -18.37 -2.34
C GLN A 271 4.50 -19.42 -2.42
N GLN A 272 3.31 -19.12 -1.87
CA GLN A 272 2.13 -19.98 -2.08
C GLN A 272 1.73 -20.07 -3.56
N ALA A 273 1.88 -18.98 -4.32
CA ALA A 273 1.50 -18.93 -5.73
C ALA A 273 2.50 -19.62 -6.67
N VAL A 274 3.77 -19.71 -6.27
CA VAL A 274 4.87 -20.34 -7.02
C VAL A 274 5.76 -21.21 -6.10
N PRO A 275 5.22 -22.29 -5.51
CA PRO A 275 5.93 -23.11 -4.53
C PRO A 275 7.22 -23.76 -5.07
N GLU A 276 7.33 -23.89 -6.39
CA GLU A 276 8.48 -24.46 -7.08
C GLU A 276 9.63 -23.47 -7.33
N LYS A 277 9.41 -22.17 -7.09
CA LYS A 277 10.37 -21.10 -7.37
C LYS A 277 11.09 -20.63 -6.12
N GLU A 278 12.34 -20.22 -6.31
CA GLU A 278 13.15 -19.58 -5.28
C GLU A 278 12.94 -18.06 -5.36
N LEU A 279 12.45 -17.48 -4.27
CA LEU A 279 12.24 -16.04 -4.14
C LEU A 279 13.40 -15.42 -3.35
N LEU A 280 13.98 -14.35 -3.89
CA LEU A 280 15.12 -13.64 -3.33
C LEU A 280 14.72 -12.20 -3.03
N GLU A 281 15.02 -11.72 -1.83
CA GLU A 281 14.78 -10.32 -1.47
C GLU A 281 15.78 -9.40 -2.17
N ALA A 282 15.27 -8.34 -2.81
CA ALA A 282 16.17 -7.34 -3.37
C ALA A 282 16.87 -6.56 -2.25
N PRO A 283 18.17 -6.24 -2.41
CA PRO A 283 18.95 -5.61 -1.35
C PRO A 283 18.63 -4.12 -1.24
N THR A 284 18.46 -3.66 0.01
CA THR A 284 18.26 -2.26 0.40
C THR A 284 19.51 -1.63 1.01
N ALA A 285 20.48 -2.44 1.46
CA ALA A 285 21.75 -1.97 2.00
C ALA A 285 22.78 -1.71 0.90
N GLY A 286 23.49 -0.59 1.01
CA GLY A 286 24.72 -0.29 0.25
C GLY A 286 25.98 -0.74 1.01
N GLU A 287 27.16 -0.25 0.60
CA GLU A 287 28.38 -0.34 1.42
C GLU A 287 28.23 0.56 2.66
N GLY A 288 27.57 0.02 3.70
CA GLY A 288 27.27 0.69 4.96
C GLY A 288 25.98 0.18 5.60
N ALA A 289 25.96 0.05 6.93
CA ALA A 289 24.84 -0.47 7.72
C ALA A 289 23.72 0.57 7.98
N THR A 290 23.39 1.43 7.01
CA THR A 290 22.48 2.59 7.17
C THR A 290 21.10 2.40 6.52
N CYS A 291 20.63 1.17 6.49
CA CYS A 291 19.30 0.82 6.03
C CYS A 291 18.23 1.30 7.04
N ARG A 292 17.18 2.03 6.63
CA ARG A 292 16.16 2.58 7.55
C ARG A 292 15.02 1.59 7.79
N SER A 293 14.59 0.86 6.77
CA SER A 293 13.45 -0.06 6.81
C SER A 293 13.81 -1.50 6.40
N CYS A 294 14.80 -1.67 5.54
CA CYS A 294 15.29 -2.97 5.05
C CYS A 294 14.22 -3.78 4.32
N ALA A 295 13.52 -3.09 3.42
CA ALA A 295 12.38 -3.62 2.68
C ALA A 295 11.25 -4.11 3.61
N HIS A 296 11.14 -3.52 4.79
CA HIS A 296 10.12 -3.85 5.77
C HIS A 296 9.45 -2.58 6.30
N CYS A 297 8.18 -2.39 5.95
CA CYS A 297 7.41 -1.24 6.40
C CYS A 297 7.19 -1.31 7.92
N PRO A 298 7.73 -0.34 8.69
CA PRO A 298 7.64 -0.38 10.14
C PRO A 298 6.21 -0.19 10.65
N TRP A 299 5.33 0.46 9.88
CA TRP A 299 3.91 0.60 10.21
C TRP A 299 3.09 -0.65 9.89
N MET A 300 3.42 -1.38 8.82
CA MET A 300 2.77 -2.68 8.55
C MET A 300 3.08 -3.68 9.68
N ALA A 301 4.29 -3.63 10.25
CA ALA A 301 4.70 -4.44 11.39
C ALA A 301 3.87 -4.20 12.67
N MET A 302 3.19 -3.05 12.79
CA MET A 302 2.34 -2.74 13.96
C MET A 302 1.08 -3.60 14.04
N ASN A 303 0.77 -4.36 12.98
CA ASN A 303 -0.41 -5.24 12.91
C ASN A 303 -0.17 -6.63 13.52
N GLY A 304 0.69 -6.76 14.54
CA GLY A 304 0.98 -8.04 15.18
C GLY A 304 -0.20 -8.65 15.97
N LEU A 305 -0.10 -9.94 16.32
CA LEU A 305 -1.19 -10.69 16.98
C LEU A 305 -1.72 -10.01 18.24
N LYS A 306 -0.84 -9.54 19.11
CA LYS A 306 -1.24 -8.84 20.34
C LYS A 306 -2.05 -7.58 20.03
N ALA A 307 -1.58 -6.76 19.09
CA ALA A 307 -2.25 -5.52 18.69
C ALA A 307 -3.62 -5.81 18.03
N ILE A 308 -3.73 -6.87 17.23
CA ILE A 308 -5.02 -7.30 16.67
C ILE A 308 -5.98 -7.72 17.79
N ALA A 309 -5.52 -8.55 18.72
CA ALA A 309 -6.34 -9.00 19.84
C ALA A 309 -6.80 -7.83 20.72
N GLU A 310 -5.93 -6.85 20.98
CA GLU A 310 -6.26 -5.62 21.70
C GLU A 310 -7.27 -4.77 20.93
N GLY A 311 -7.06 -4.57 19.63
CA GLY A 311 -8.00 -3.80 18.79
C GLY A 311 -9.38 -4.43 18.70
N LEU A 312 -9.46 -5.75 18.62
CA LEU A 312 -10.72 -6.50 18.70
C LEU A 312 -11.30 -6.54 20.11
N GLU A 313 -10.52 -6.52 21.19
CA GLU A 313 -11.06 -6.58 22.55
C GLU A 313 -11.58 -5.21 23.00
N GLN A 314 -10.80 -4.16 22.76
CA GLN A 314 -11.06 -2.81 23.26
C GLN A 314 -11.96 -2.03 22.30
N GLY A 315 -11.68 -2.05 20.99
CA GLY A 315 -12.37 -1.22 20.00
C GLY A 315 -12.37 0.27 20.38
N GLY A 316 -13.42 1.01 19.98
CA GLY A 316 -13.62 2.41 20.36
C GLY A 316 -12.58 3.35 19.75
N ALA A 317 -12.45 4.56 20.30
CA ALA A 317 -11.71 5.66 19.66
C ALA A 317 -10.21 5.40 19.42
N ALA A 318 -9.60 4.41 20.07
CA ALA A 318 -8.20 4.05 19.86
C ALA A 318 -7.97 3.12 18.65
N HIS A 319 -9.04 2.49 18.14
CA HIS A 319 -8.98 1.43 17.13
C HIS A 319 -9.98 1.62 15.99
N GLU A 320 -11.06 2.36 16.22
CA GLU A 320 -12.11 2.55 15.23
C GLU A 320 -11.82 3.75 14.33
N ILE A 321 -11.91 3.52 13.02
CA ILE A 321 -11.80 4.56 12.02
C ILE A 321 -13.11 5.35 11.98
N GLN A 322 -13.00 6.65 12.22
CA GLN A 322 -14.07 7.62 12.02
C GLN A 322 -13.70 8.55 10.87
N VAL A 323 -14.64 8.75 9.95
CA VAL A 323 -14.53 9.72 8.85
C VAL A 323 -15.79 10.56 8.88
N ASP A 324 -15.64 11.89 8.98
CA ASP A 324 -16.76 12.83 8.94
C ASP A 324 -17.61 12.62 7.66
N ALA A 325 -18.92 12.82 7.77
CA ALA A 325 -19.85 12.55 6.68
C ALA A 325 -19.55 13.39 5.42
N ALA A 326 -19.25 14.68 5.57
CA ALA A 326 -18.95 15.55 4.43
C ALA A 326 -17.61 15.18 3.81
N LEU A 327 -16.60 14.89 4.65
CA LEU A 327 -15.30 14.40 4.17
C LEU A 327 -15.43 13.08 3.41
N ARG A 328 -16.26 12.17 3.93
CA ARG A 328 -16.55 10.88 3.30
C ARG A 328 -17.18 11.07 1.92
N GLU A 329 -18.19 11.91 1.81
CA GLU A 329 -18.86 12.19 0.53
C GLU A 329 -17.90 12.79 -0.50
N GLY A 330 -17.05 13.72 -0.08
CA GLY A 330 -16.00 14.28 -0.92
C GLY A 330 -15.02 13.22 -1.42
N ALA A 331 -14.53 12.36 -0.54
CA ALA A 331 -13.58 11.30 -0.89
C ALA A 331 -14.20 10.15 -1.70
N LEU A 332 -15.52 9.93 -1.56
CA LEU A 332 -16.23 8.86 -2.26
C LEU A 332 -16.33 9.11 -3.76
N LEU A 333 -16.44 10.37 -4.20
CA LEU A 333 -16.55 10.72 -5.61
C LEU A 333 -15.34 10.25 -6.45
N PRO A 334 -14.09 10.64 -6.13
CA PRO A 334 -12.92 10.20 -6.89
C PRO A 334 -12.59 8.72 -6.67
N LEU A 335 -12.98 8.13 -5.53
CA LEU A 335 -12.90 6.67 -5.32
C LEU A 335 -13.87 5.91 -6.25
N ASN A 336 -15.10 6.36 -6.42
CA ASN A 336 -16.05 5.72 -7.33
C ASN A 336 -15.58 5.83 -8.78
N ARG A 337 -15.06 6.99 -9.20
CA ARG A 337 -14.45 7.16 -10.52
C ARG A 337 -13.36 6.12 -10.78
N MET A 338 -12.47 5.89 -9.81
CA MET A 338 -11.47 4.83 -9.86
C MET A 338 -12.08 3.43 -10.01
N LEU A 339 -13.09 3.11 -9.20
CA LEU A 339 -13.75 1.81 -9.19
C LEU A 339 -14.47 1.51 -10.50
N ASP A 340 -15.15 2.50 -11.05
CA ASP A 340 -15.88 2.43 -12.32
C ASP A 340 -14.90 2.24 -13.48
N PHE A 341 -13.82 3.03 -13.54
CA PHE A 341 -12.77 2.88 -14.53
C PHE A 341 -12.06 1.52 -14.45
N ALA A 342 -11.75 1.05 -13.24
CA ALA A 342 -11.18 -0.29 -13.04
C ALA A 342 -12.12 -1.41 -13.55
N THR A 343 -13.43 -1.16 -13.58
CA THR A 343 -14.42 -2.11 -14.11
C THR A 343 -14.43 -2.09 -15.63
N THR A 344 -14.26 -0.93 -16.28
CA THR A 344 -14.19 -0.84 -17.74
C THR A 344 -12.96 -1.53 -18.32
N LEU A 345 -11.85 -1.60 -17.59
CA LEU A 345 -10.65 -2.33 -18.01
C LEU A 345 -10.78 -3.87 -17.95
N ARG A 346 -11.81 -4.38 -17.24
CA ARG A 346 -12.06 -5.83 -17.10
C ARG A 346 -13.11 -6.35 -18.08
N ALA A 347 -13.83 -5.45 -18.77
CA ALA A 347 -14.91 -5.76 -19.71
C ALA A 347 -14.39 -6.03 -21.12
#